data_AF-A0A2V6BNK7-F1
#
_entry.id   AF-A0A2V6BNK7-F1
#
_cell.length_a   1.000
_cell.length_b   1.000
_cell.length_c   1.000
_cell.angle_alpha   90.00
_cell.angle_beta   90.00
_cell.angle_gamma   90.00
#
_symmetry.space_group_name_H-M   'P 1'
#
loop_
_entity.id
_entity.type
_entity.pdbx_description
1 polymer ?
#
loop_
_entity_poly.entity_id
_entity_poly.type
_entity_poly.pdbx_seq_one_letter_code
_entity_poly.pdbx_strand_id
1 'polypeptide(L)'
;MVTTASSISEEFDYGVIDNFQIALYLNHHYVYVHSDVPAEDPAFPGKRLLDVYETGGEGVHPGHNPATPFDRYHFESVSFEAIFRLLSPYKDPLGLALYFELTLGDDEKELEWKVILQKNWFEHRLVWALKSIMN
;
A
#
# COMPACT_ATOMS: atom_id res chain seq x y z
N MET A 1 21.38 13.85 -9.60
CA MET A 1 20.36 13.40 -8.64
C MET A 1 19.17 12.87 -9.42
N VAL A 2 19.05 11.55 -9.54
CA VAL A 2 17.86 10.90 -10.10
C VAL A 2 17.43 9.82 -9.12
N THR A 3 16.38 10.12 -8.36
CA THR A 3 15.65 9.14 -7.56
C THR A 3 14.31 8.95 -8.23
N THR A 4 14.03 7.74 -8.69
CA THR A 4 12.76 7.38 -9.30
C THR A 4 12.13 6.31 -8.43
N ALA A 5 11.04 6.69 -7.76
CA ALA A 5 10.15 5.76 -7.09
C ALA A 5 8.96 5.53 -8.01
N SER A 6 8.67 4.26 -8.32
CA SER A 6 7.47 3.87 -9.04
C SER A 6 6.76 2.80 -8.23
N SER A 7 5.52 3.09 -7.86
CA SER A 7 4.62 2.16 -7.18
C SER A 7 3.66 1.59 -8.22
N ILE A 8 3.57 0.26 -8.28
CA ILE A 8 2.64 -0.47 -9.14
C ILE A 8 1.72 -1.27 -8.23
N SER A 9 0.41 -1.08 -8.38
CA SER A 9 -0.60 -1.88 -7.69
C SER A 9 -1.36 -2.73 -8.69
N GLU A 10 -1.40 -4.03 -8.47
CA GLU A 10 -2.26 -4.96 -9.21
C GLU A 10 -3.49 -5.30 -8.37
N GLU A 11 -4.68 -5.23 -8.98
CA GLU A 11 -5.97 -5.48 -8.33
C GLU A 11 -6.67 -6.67 -9.01
N PHE A 12 -7.16 -7.60 -8.20
CA PHE A 12 -7.93 -8.77 -8.65
C PHE A 12 -9.24 -8.86 -7.90
N ASP A 13 -10.34 -8.56 -8.60
CA ASP A 13 -11.69 -8.62 -8.04
C ASP A 13 -12.44 -9.86 -8.50
N TYR A 14 -13.16 -10.50 -7.57
CA TYR A 14 -14.02 -11.63 -7.89
C TYR A 14 -15.33 -11.64 -7.10
N GLY A 15 -16.45 -11.66 -7.83
CA GLY A 15 -17.78 -11.93 -7.27
C GLY A 15 -17.98 -13.42 -7.08
N VAL A 16 -17.87 -13.90 -5.84
CA VAL A 16 -18.01 -15.32 -5.50
C VAL A 16 -19.46 -15.77 -5.67
N ILE A 17 -20.39 -14.96 -5.15
CA ILE A 17 -21.85 -15.10 -5.26
C ILE A 17 -22.49 -13.70 -5.29
N ASP A 18 -23.79 -13.61 -5.57
CA ASP A 18 -24.55 -12.34 -5.69
C ASP A 18 -24.35 -11.34 -4.54
N ASN A 19 -24.00 -11.83 -3.35
CA ASN A 19 -23.88 -11.05 -2.14
C ASN A 19 -22.50 -11.15 -1.46
N PHE A 20 -21.51 -11.80 -2.08
CA PHE A 20 -20.15 -11.91 -1.54
C PHE A 20 -19.11 -11.63 -2.62
N GLN A 21 -18.25 -10.66 -2.35
CA GLN A 21 -17.17 -10.23 -3.23
C GLN A 21 -15.86 -10.23 -2.45
N ILE A 22 -14.78 -10.55 -3.14
CA ILE A 22 -13.43 -10.47 -2.61
C ILE A 22 -12.55 -9.73 -3.61
N ALA A 23 -11.54 -9.05 -3.10
CA ALA A 23 -10.53 -8.38 -3.89
C ALA A 23 -9.14 -8.66 -3.30
N LEU A 24 -8.13 -8.73 -4.16
CA LEU A 24 -6.73 -8.89 -3.76
C LEU A 24 -5.92 -7.78 -4.41
N TYR A 25 -5.18 -7.05 -3.58
CA TYR A 25 -4.27 -6.00 -4.00
C TYR A 25 -2.84 -6.47 -3.74
N LEU A 26 -2.01 -6.41 -4.78
CA LEU A 26 -0.58 -6.66 -4.70
C LEU A 26 0.14 -5.34 -4.95
N ASN A 27 0.77 -4.80 -3.91
CA ASN A 27 1.50 -3.53 -3.99
C ASN A 27 2.99 -3.79 -4.16
N HIS A 28 3.53 -3.28 -5.25
CA HIS A 28 4.93 -3.39 -5.63
C HIS A 28 5.57 -2.00 -5.63
N HIS A 29 6.59 -1.81 -4.80
CA HIS A 29 7.35 -0.57 -4.76
C HIS A 29 8.73 -0.78 -5.39
N TYR A 30 9.02 -0.04 -6.45
CA TYR A 30 10.32 -0.04 -7.10
C TYR A 30 11.03 1.29 -6.80
N VAL A 31 12.17 1.21 -6.12
CA VAL A 31 13.04 2.37 -5.87
C VAL A 31 14.31 2.20 -6.67
N TYR A 32 14.58 3.17 -7.54
CA TYR A 32 15.85 3.32 -8.24
C TYR A 32 16.55 4.57 -7.72
N VAL A 33 17.76 4.39 -7.19
CA VAL A 33 18.61 5.48 -6.71
C VAL A 33 19.88 5.52 -7.54
N HIS A 34 20.19 6.68 -8.12
CA HIS A 34 21.45 6.90 -8.83
C HIS A 34 22.00 8.31 -8.58
N SER A 35 23.24 8.38 -8.06
CA SER A 35 23.97 9.63 -7.83
C SER A 35 23.15 10.64 -7.00
N ASP A 36 22.79 10.22 -5.79
CA ASP A 36 21.82 10.90 -4.92
C ASP A 36 22.48 11.67 -3.76
N VAL A 37 23.64 11.22 -3.29
CA VAL A 37 24.40 11.88 -2.20
C VAL A 37 25.72 12.45 -2.72
N PRO A 38 26.18 13.60 -2.21
CA PRO A 38 27.51 14.10 -2.53
C PRO A 38 28.60 13.10 -2.10
N ALA A 39 29.51 12.78 -3.01
CA ALA A 39 30.61 11.85 -2.80
C ALA A 39 31.51 12.28 -1.65
N GLU A 40 32.01 11.33 -0.87
CA GLU A 40 33.01 11.61 0.16
C GLU A 40 34.40 11.75 -0.49
N ASP A 41 35.18 12.72 -0.05
CA ASP A 41 36.54 12.94 -0.53
C ASP A 41 37.46 11.79 -0.04
N PRO A 42 38.03 10.96 -0.94
CA PRO A 42 38.88 9.84 -0.55
C PRO A 42 40.16 10.29 0.18
N ALA A 43 40.60 11.55 -0.06
CA ALA A 43 41.77 12.13 0.58
C ALA A 43 41.44 12.74 1.96
N PHE A 44 40.17 13.04 2.24
CA PHE A 44 39.72 13.67 3.49
C PHE A 44 38.41 13.06 3.99
N PRO A 45 38.47 11.96 4.75
CA PRO A 45 37.30 11.33 5.34
C PRO A 45 36.45 12.33 6.14
N GLY A 46 35.15 12.36 5.90
CA GLY A 46 34.18 13.29 6.48
C GLY A 46 33.96 14.59 5.69
N LYS A 47 34.74 14.86 4.63
CA LYS A 47 34.48 15.97 3.71
C LYS A 47 33.75 15.48 2.48
N ARG A 48 32.68 16.17 2.09
CA ARG A 48 31.92 15.86 0.87
C ARG A 48 32.37 16.77 -0.28
N LEU A 49 32.52 16.19 -1.46
CA LEU A 49 32.87 16.90 -2.69
C LEU A 49 31.63 17.63 -3.24
N LEU A 50 31.83 18.87 -3.70
CA LEU A 50 30.80 19.60 -4.46
C LEU A 50 30.72 19.03 -5.88
N ASP A 51 29.50 18.91 -6.41
CA ASP A 51 29.19 18.48 -7.79
C ASP A 51 29.65 17.07 -8.21
N VAL A 52 30.12 16.25 -7.26
CA VAL A 52 30.38 14.82 -7.45
C VAL A 52 29.37 14.05 -6.61
N TYR A 53 28.60 13.16 -7.24
CA TYR A 53 27.51 12.44 -6.59
C TYR A 53 27.67 10.93 -6.71
N GLU A 54 27.39 10.23 -5.62
CA GLU A 54 27.47 8.78 -5.47
C GLU A 54 26.11 8.19 -5.10
N THR A 55 25.95 6.90 -5.33
CA THR A 55 24.76 6.15 -4.95
C THR A 55 24.90 5.67 -3.50
N GLY A 56 24.18 6.29 -2.56
CA GLY A 56 24.25 6.03 -1.12
C GLY A 56 23.05 6.62 -0.37
N GLY A 57 22.88 6.32 0.92
CA GLY A 57 21.74 6.79 1.74
C GLY A 57 21.27 5.74 2.76
N GLU A 58 20.27 6.07 3.58
CA GLU A 58 19.75 5.24 4.69
C GLU A 58 19.24 3.84 4.26
N GLY A 59 19.05 3.59 2.95
CA GLY A 59 18.63 2.31 2.37
C GLY A 59 19.72 1.49 1.63
N VAL A 60 20.96 1.98 1.56
CA VAL A 60 22.08 1.32 0.84
C VAL A 60 22.97 0.57 1.84
N HIS A 61 23.13 -0.75 1.65
CA HIS A 61 23.93 -1.57 2.56
C HIS A 61 25.41 -1.13 2.61
N PRO A 62 26.09 -1.24 3.78
CA PRO A 62 27.54 -0.99 3.86
C PRO A 62 28.28 -1.98 2.95
N GLY A 63 28.96 -1.47 1.92
CA GLY A 63 29.69 -2.27 0.94
C GLY A 63 29.11 -2.30 -0.48
N HIS A 64 27.99 -1.62 -0.74
CA HIS A 64 27.53 -1.36 -2.12
C HIS A 64 28.55 -0.49 -2.87
N ASN A 65 28.76 -0.76 -4.15
CA ASN A 65 29.66 0.05 -4.97
C ASN A 65 28.98 1.41 -5.29
N PRO A 66 29.50 2.53 -4.76
CA PRO A 66 28.87 3.84 -4.91
C PRO A 66 28.85 4.37 -6.36
N ALA A 67 29.69 3.80 -7.24
CA ALA A 67 29.74 4.11 -8.66
C ALA A 67 28.68 3.37 -9.50
N THR A 68 27.94 2.43 -8.91
CA THR A 68 26.91 1.65 -9.60
C THR A 68 25.50 2.02 -9.12
N PRO A 69 24.49 2.03 -10.02
CA PRO A 69 23.09 2.20 -9.61
C PRO A 69 22.70 1.19 -8.53
N PHE A 70 21.80 1.60 -7.63
CA PHE A 70 21.21 0.73 -6.63
C PHE A 70 19.74 0.53 -6.98
N ASP A 71 19.38 -0.70 -7.32
CA ASP A 71 18.01 -1.15 -7.50
C ASP A 71 17.64 -2.12 -6.38
N ARG A 72 16.55 -1.83 -5.67
CA ARG A 72 15.94 -2.76 -4.71
C ARG A 72 14.50 -2.97 -5.11
N TYR A 73 14.20 -4.17 -5.58
CA TYR A 73 12.83 -4.65 -5.65
C TYR A 73 12.40 -5.05 -4.24
N HIS A 74 11.41 -4.35 -3.68
CA HIS A 74 10.85 -4.67 -2.38
C HIS A 74 9.35 -4.94 -2.55
N PHE A 75 8.92 -6.08 -2.00
CA PHE A 75 7.50 -6.39 -1.91
C PHE A 75 6.93 -5.54 -0.76
N GLU A 76 5.99 -4.65 -1.03
CA GLU A 76 5.54 -3.67 -0.04
C GLU A 76 4.46 -4.27 0.88
N SER A 77 3.38 -4.77 0.28
CA SER A 77 2.30 -5.44 1.01
C SER A 77 1.36 -6.22 0.11
N VAL A 78 0.76 -7.26 0.68
CA VAL A 78 -0.45 -7.90 0.15
C VAL A 78 -1.62 -7.34 0.95
N SER A 79 -2.68 -6.87 0.28
CA SER A 79 -3.95 -6.56 0.92
C SER A 79 -5.06 -7.44 0.36
N PHE A 80 -5.87 -8.01 1.23
CA PHE A 80 -7.04 -8.82 0.90
C PHE A 80 -8.29 -8.14 1.42
N GLU A 81 -9.24 -7.87 0.53
CA GLU A 81 -10.52 -7.27 0.86
C GLU A 81 -11.66 -8.28 0.65
N ALA A 82 -12.65 -8.24 1.53
CA ALA A 82 -13.86 -9.03 1.44
C ALA A 82 -15.09 -8.21 1.84
N ILE A 83 -16.10 -8.21 0.96
CA ILE A 83 -17.39 -7.56 1.19
C ILE A 83 -18.50 -8.60 1.18
N PHE A 84 -19.20 -8.73 2.30
CA PHE A 84 -20.34 -9.62 2.43
C PHE A 84 -21.63 -8.86 2.73
N ARG A 85 -22.54 -8.85 1.76
CA ARG A 85 -23.87 -8.24 1.88
C ARG A 85 -24.84 -9.25 2.50
N LEU A 86 -25.12 -9.07 3.77
CA LEU A 86 -26.05 -9.90 4.52
C LEU A 86 -27.50 -9.62 4.14
N LEU A 87 -27.86 -8.35 3.98
CA LEU A 87 -29.20 -7.91 3.60
C LEU A 87 -29.12 -6.89 2.48
N SER A 88 -29.99 -7.03 1.48
CA SER A 88 -30.05 -6.12 0.35
C SER A 88 -31.12 -5.06 0.62
N PRO A 89 -30.81 -3.76 0.62
CA PRO A 89 -31.80 -2.70 0.84
C PRO A 89 -32.84 -2.59 -0.29
N TYR A 90 -32.71 -3.39 -1.35
CA TYR A 90 -33.65 -3.52 -2.45
C TYR A 90 -34.59 -4.72 -2.33
N LYS A 91 -34.22 -5.73 -1.52
CA LYS A 91 -35.03 -6.94 -1.28
C LYS A 91 -35.59 -6.97 0.14
N ASP A 92 -34.87 -6.35 1.08
CA ASP A 92 -35.12 -6.34 2.51
C ASP A 92 -35.44 -4.91 3.00
N PRO A 93 -36.17 -4.76 4.13
CA PRO A 93 -36.53 -3.45 4.69
C PRO A 93 -35.34 -2.64 5.25
N LEU A 94 -34.15 -3.24 5.32
CA LEU A 94 -32.87 -2.62 5.62
C LEU A 94 -31.76 -3.36 4.88
N GLY A 95 -30.68 -2.67 4.54
CA GLY A 95 -29.44 -3.23 4.03
C GLY A 95 -28.41 -3.39 5.14
N LEU A 96 -27.65 -4.48 5.07
CA LEU A 96 -26.55 -4.77 5.98
C LEU A 96 -25.40 -5.39 5.18
N ALA A 97 -24.21 -4.84 5.33
CA ALA A 97 -22.99 -5.41 4.78
C ALA A 97 -21.86 -5.41 5.80
N LEU A 98 -21.01 -6.41 5.71
CA LEU A 98 -19.74 -6.51 6.42
C LEU A 98 -18.61 -6.33 5.41
N TYR A 99 -17.59 -5.59 5.82
CA TYR A 99 -16.38 -5.33 5.06
C TYR A 99 -15.20 -5.71 5.93
N PHE A 100 -14.22 -6.38 5.33
CA PHE A 100 -12.96 -6.77 5.95
C PHE A 100 -11.83 -6.49 4.98
N GLU A 101 -10.75 -5.91 5.48
CA GLU A 101 -9.52 -5.69 4.76
C GLU A 101 -8.36 -6.12 5.64
N LEU A 102 -7.54 -7.05 5.15
CA LEU A 102 -6.35 -7.54 5.80
C LEU A 102 -5.14 -7.12 4.98
N THR A 103 -4.23 -6.36 5.58
CA THR A 103 -2.98 -5.95 4.96
C THR A 103 -1.81 -6.62 5.68
N LEU A 104 -0.92 -7.25 4.91
CA LEU A 104 0.30 -7.90 5.38
C LEU A 104 1.49 -7.36 4.58
N GLY A 105 2.37 -6.62 5.24
CA GLY A 105 3.63 -6.12 4.69
C GLY A 105 4.84 -6.46 5.56
N ASP A 106 6.01 -6.00 5.15
CA ASP A 106 7.29 -6.36 5.77
C ASP A 106 7.42 -5.89 7.23
N ASP A 107 6.80 -4.78 7.60
CA ASP A 107 6.81 -4.23 8.97
C ASP A 107 5.40 -3.97 9.55
N GLU A 108 4.32 -4.22 8.79
CA GLU A 108 2.96 -3.86 9.20
C GLU A 108 1.95 -4.99 8.95
N LYS A 109 1.09 -5.23 9.95
CA LYS A 109 -0.08 -6.09 9.84
C LYS A 109 -1.28 -5.29 10.30
N GLU A 110 -2.23 -5.09 9.39
CA GLU A 110 -3.44 -4.34 9.70
C GLU A 110 -4.67 -5.15 9.34
N LEU A 111 -5.66 -5.13 10.22
CA LEU A 111 -6.99 -5.65 9.97
C LEU A 111 -7.98 -4.50 10.14
N GLU A 112 -8.54 -4.04 9.03
CA GLU A 112 -9.68 -3.14 9.02
C GLU A 112 -10.97 -3.95 8.88
N TRP A 113 -11.98 -3.59 9.67
CA TRP A 113 -13.33 -4.09 9.48
C TRP A 113 -14.35 -2.97 9.57
N LYS A 114 -15.45 -3.14 8.84
CA LYS A 114 -16.54 -2.16 8.79
C LYS A 114 -17.89 -2.85 8.71
N VAL A 115 -18.84 -2.34 9.50
CA VAL A 115 -20.24 -2.74 9.46
C VAL A 115 -21.03 -1.60 8.84
N ILE A 116 -21.76 -1.89 7.76
CA ILE A 116 -22.53 -0.91 7.00
C ILE A 116 -24.01 -1.25 7.11
N LEU A 117 -24.79 -0.31 7.64
CA LEU A 117 -26.25 -0.37 7.70
C LEU A 117 -26.83 0.66 6.75
N GLN A 118 -27.82 0.27 5.95
CA GLN A 118 -28.50 1.15 5.01
C GLN A 118 -30.02 1.06 5.17
N LYS A 119 -30.70 2.20 5.17
CA LYS A 119 -32.17 2.30 5.13
C LYS A 119 -32.57 3.18 3.96
N ASN A 120 -33.40 2.64 3.06
CA ASN A 120 -34.01 3.42 1.98
C ASN A 120 -35.40 3.90 2.43
N TRP A 121 -35.74 5.17 2.19
CA TRP A 121 -37.01 5.79 2.55
C TRP A 121 -37.48 6.74 1.44
N PHE A 122 -38.50 6.32 0.66
CA PHE A 122 -38.89 6.99 -0.58
C PHE A 122 -37.66 7.25 -1.47
N GLU A 123 -37.36 8.51 -1.78
CA GLU A 123 -36.19 8.92 -2.57
C GLU A 123 -34.92 9.13 -1.72
N HIS A 124 -35.02 8.97 -0.40
CA HIS A 124 -33.91 9.18 0.53
C HIS A 124 -33.20 7.88 0.90
N ARG A 125 -31.89 7.99 1.11
CA ARG A 125 -31.05 6.88 1.58
C ARG A 125 -30.25 7.33 2.78
N LEU A 126 -30.40 6.61 3.89
CA LEU A 126 -29.62 6.78 5.10
C LEU A 126 -28.62 5.63 5.22
N VAL A 127 -27.35 5.96 5.41
CA VAL A 127 -26.25 4.99 5.55
C VAL A 127 -25.50 5.28 6.85
N TRP A 128 -25.31 4.25 7.67
CA TRP A 128 -24.43 4.27 8.82
C TRP A 128 -23.29 3.29 8.61
N ALA A 129 -22.08 3.70 8.96
CA ALA A 129 -20.91 2.85 8.92
C ALA A 129 -20.16 2.93 10.25
N LEU A 130 -19.88 1.77 10.83
CA LEU A 130 -18.94 1.63 11.95
C LEU A 130 -17.65 1.04 11.39
N LYS A 131 -16.52 1.71 11.64
CA LYS A 131 -15.18 1.33 11.17
C LYS A 131 -14.28 1.09 12.36
N SER A 132 -13.44 0.07 12.31
CA SER A 132 -12.35 -0.13 13.27
C SER A 132 -11.14 -0.71 12.54
N ILE A 133 -9.95 -0.30 13.00
CA ILE A 133 -8.66 -0.76 12.51
C ILE A 133 -7.94 -1.40 13.71
N MET A 134 -7.29 -2.52 13.46
CA MET A 134 -6.44 -3.23 14.42
C MET A 134 -5.06 -3.43 13.80
N ASN A 135 -4.03 -3.21 14.60
CA ASN A 135 -2.61 -3.28 14.26
C ASN A 135 -1.84 -4.10 15.31
#